data_AF-A0A250V548-F1
#
_entry.id   AF-A0A250V548-F1
#
_cell.length_a   1.000
_cell.length_b   1.000
_cell.length_c   1.000
_cell.angle_alpha   90.00
_cell.angle_beta   90.00
_cell.angle_gamma   90.00
#
_symmetry.space_group_name_H-M   'P 1'
#
loop_
_entity.id
_entity.type
_entity.pdbx_description
1 polymer ?
#
loop_
_entity_poly.entity_id
_entity_poly.type
_entity_poly.pdbx_seq_one_letter_code
_entity_poly.pdbx_strand_id
1 'polypeptide(L)'
;MRDSGSHRRPTLLTGQPDDGDAHGTGEPQDSGLADVQVLQRRAVAQTHAVDEQGFYLETVSEYLWARDVAGPAPTTLENLVRPVMELCSFYDLVPWRLTPRYVDRFYVGQGRRARSTVRSELTKIDSYFAFLEQRCAGEIARRFGATVESPVDTFNRPVLRGTSACESPLHSER
;
A
#
# COMPACT_ATOMS: atom_id res chain seq x y z
N MET A 1 12.43 -70.32 -2.82
CA MET A 1 11.27 -69.52 -3.27
C MET A 1 11.81 -68.48 -4.25
N ARG A 2 11.76 -68.60 -5.60
CA ARG A 2 10.67 -68.97 -6.55
C ARG A 2 9.39 -68.21 -6.18
N ASP A 3 8.82 -67.30 -6.99
CA ASP A 3 8.60 -67.22 -8.46
C ASP A 3 8.79 -65.76 -8.94
N SER A 4 9.38 -65.45 -10.11
CA SER A 4 8.89 -65.57 -11.51
C SER A 4 7.65 -64.70 -11.80
N GLY A 5 7.81 -63.66 -12.62
CA GLY A 5 7.24 -63.63 -13.99
C GLY A 5 6.21 -62.48 -14.08
N SER A 6 5.96 -61.79 -15.18
CA SER A 6 6.26 -62.03 -16.57
C SER A 6 6.09 -60.71 -17.33
N HIS A 7 6.99 -60.46 -18.27
CA HIS A 7 6.88 -59.48 -19.34
C HIS A 7 5.51 -59.52 -20.04
N ARG A 8 4.96 -58.36 -20.38
CA ARG A 8 4.34 -58.11 -21.70
C ARG A 8 4.51 -56.65 -22.12
N ARG A 9 5.36 -56.42 -23.13
CA ARG A 9 5.23 -55.31 -24.07
C ARG A 9 3.97 -55.55 -24.93
N PRO A 10 3.22 -54.50 -25.28
CA PRO A 10 2.52 -54.44 -26.56
C PRO A 10 3.16 -53.32 -27.40
N THR A 11 4.01 -53.68 -28.36
CA THR A 11 3.68 -53.72 -29.79
C THR A 11 3.33 -52.33 -30.35
N LEU A 12 4.33 -51.69 -30.96
CA LEU A 12 4.11 -50.68 -32.00
C LEU A 12 3.21 -51.31 -33.07
N LEU A 13 2.01 -50.79 -33.22
CA LEU A 13 1.20 -50.98 -34.42
C LEU A 13 1.22 -49.66 -35.18
N THR A 14 2.05 -49.63 -36.21
CA THR A 14 1.99 -48.64 -37.28
C THR A 14 0.61 -48.72 -37.92
N GLY A 15 -0.14 -47.63 -37.86
CA GLY A 15 -1.45 -47.51 -38.48
C GLY A 15 -1.77 -46.04 -38.74
N GLN A 16 -1.40 -45.57 -39.93
CA GLN A 16 -1.92 -44.37 -40.59
C GLN A 16 -1.83 -44.67 -42.10
N PRO A 17 -2.67 -44.11 -43.00
CA PRO A 17 -3.75 -43.12 -42.85
C PRO A 17 -5.11 -43.57 -43.44
N ASP A 18 -6.18 -42.83 -43.15
CA ASP A 18 -7.12 -42.44 -44.21
C ASP A 18 -7.78 -41.09 -43.88
N ASP A 19 -7.95 -40.31 -44.93
CA ASP A 19 -8.38 -38.92 -44.98
C ASP A 19 -9.86 -38.74 -44.63
N GLY A 20 -10.19 -37.62 -43.98
CA GLY A 20 -11.56 -37.26 -43.64
C GLY A 20 -11.65 -35.90 -42.96
N ASP A 21 -11.56 -34.84 -43.76
CA ASP A 21 -11.84 -33.46 -43.37
C ASP A 21 -13.21 -33.32 -42.67
N ALA A 22 -13.22 -32.81 -41.43
CA ALA A 22 -14.31 -31.99 -40.90
C ALA A 22 -13.92 -31.30 -39.58
N HIS A 23 -13.52 -30.03 -39.71
CA HIS A 23 -13.93 -28.91 -38.84
C HIS A 23 -13.81 -29.05 -37.31
N GLY A 24 -12.86 -28.28 -36.76
CA GLY A 24 -13.15 -27.48 -35.56
C GLY A 24 -12.46 -27.88 -34.27
N THR A 25 -11.16 -28.18 -34.29
CA THR A 25 -10.35 -28.08 -33.06
C THR A 25 -10.07 -26.60 -32.79
N GLY A 26 -11.07 -25.91 -32.22
CA GLY A 26 -10.85 -24.67 -31.50
C GLY A 26 -10.03 -24.98 -30.26
N GLU A 27 -8.72 -24.76 -30.36
CA GLU A 27 -7.73 -24.76 -29.29
C GLU A 27 -8.27 -24.28 -27.92
N PRO A 28 -8.26 -25.11 -26.87
CA PRO A 28 -8.36 -24.63 -25.48
C PRO A 28 -6.98 -24.31 -24.86
N GLN A 29 -5.88 -24.47 -25.60
CA GLN A 29 -4.52 -24.24 -25.08
C GLN A 29 -4.29 -22.77 -24.72
N ASP A 30 -4.89 -21.84 -25.47
CA ASP A 30 -4.79 -20.40 -25.21
C ASP A 30 -5.57 -19.98 -23.94
N SER A 31 -6.68 -20.66 -23.62
CA SER A 31 -7.42 -20.45 -22.37
C SER A 31 -6.63 -20.93 -21.14
N GLY A 32 -5.98 -22.09 -21.23
CA GLY A 32 -5.15 -22.59 -20.13
C GLY A 32 -3.93 -21.71 -19.84
N LEU A 33 -3.30 -21.15 -20.88
CA LEU A 33 -2.20 -20.19 -20.74
C LEU A 33 -2.68 -18.83 -20.21
N ALA A 34 -3.84 -18.34 -20.64
CA ALA A 34 -4.45 -17.12 -20.11
C ALA A 34 -4.75 -17.24 -18.60
N ASP A 35 -5.28 -18.38 -18.15
CA ASP A 35 -5.56 -18.62 -16.72
C ASP A 35 -4.27 -18.65 -15.88
N VAL A 36 -3.20 -19.27 -16.38
CA VAL A 36 -1.89 -19.26 -15.72
C VAL A 36 -1.33 -17.84 -15.64
N GLN A 37 -1.47 -17.03 -16.69
CA GLN A 37 -1.04 -15.62 -16.67
C GLN A 37 -1.84 -14.79 -15.67
N VAL A 38 -3.16 -15.02 -15.55
CA VAL A 38 -4.00 -14.36 -14.54
C VAL A 38 -3.58 -14.78 -13.13
N LEU A 39 -3.32 -16.06 -12.89
CA LEU A 39 -2.85 -16.59 -11.60
C LEU A 39 -1.46 -16.06 -11.26
N GLN A 40 -0.52 -16.04 -12.21
CA GLN A 40 0.82 -15.50 -12.04
C GLN A 40 0.76 -14.00 -11.73
N ARG A 41 -0.04 -13.23 -12.46
CA ARG A 41 -0.25 -11.79 -12.19
C ARG A 41 -0.83 -11.58 -10.79
N ARG A 42 -1.79 -12.41 -10.38
CA ARG A 42 -2.38 -12.36 -9.04
C ARG A 42 -1.36 -12.74 -7.95
N ALA A 43 -0.50 -13.73 -8.20
CA ALA A 43 0.55 -14.13 -7.27
C ALA A 43 1.60 -13.01 -7.10
N VAL A 44 2.05 -12.41 -8.21
CA VAL A 44 2.99 -11.27 -8.20
C VAL A 44 2.39 -10.07 -7.45
N ALA A 45 1.12 -9.74 -7.69
CA ALA A 45 0.44 -8.65 -7.00
C ALA A 45 0.33 -8.89 -5.48
N GLN A 46 0.09 -10.14 -5.05
CA GLN A 46 0.07 -10.51 -3.64
C GLN A 46 1.45 -10.41 -3.00
N THR A 47 2.50 -10.92 -3.66
CA THR A 47 3.88 -10.79 -3.17
C THR A 47 4.30 -9.33 -3.06
N HIS A 48 3.94 -8.50 -4.04
CA HIS A 48 4.21 -7.06 -4.01
C HIS A 48 3.48 -6.35 -2.87
N ALA A 49 2.22 -6.73 -2.59
CA ALA A 49 1.47 -6.18 -1.46
C ALA A 49 2.07 -6.59 -0.10
N VAL A 50 2.55 -7.84 0.01
CA VAL A 50 3.25 -8.33 1.22
C VAL A 50 4.58 -7.59 1.41
N ASP A 51 5.32 -7.33 0.33
CA ASP A 51 6.57 -6.55 0.36
C ASP A 51 6.33 -5.08 0.73
N GLU A 52 5.29 -4.45 0.17
CA GLU A 52 4.87 -3.09 0.54
C GLU A 52 4.52 -3.00 2.04
N GLN A 53 3.78 -3.97 2.57
CA GLN A 53 3.39 -3.99 3.98
C GLN A 53 4.58 -4.26 4.92
N GLY A 54 5.51 -5.12 4.52
CA GLY A 54 6.74 -5.37 5.27
C GLY A 54 7.60 -4.11 5.37
N PHE A 55 7.80 -3.44 4.23
CA PHE A 55 8.54 -2.18 4.19
C PHE A 55 7.85 -1.07 4.99
N TYR A 56 6.52 -1.03 5.02
CA TYR A 56 5.79 -0.09 5.86
C TYR A 56 6.15 -0.27 7.35
N LEU A 57 6.12 -1.49 7.88
CA LEU A 57 6.47 -1.74 9.29
C LEU A 57 7.94 -1.42 9.60
N GLU A 58 8.83 -1.62 8.63
CA GLU A 58 10.23 -1.20 8.71
C GLU A 58 10.34 0.32 8.83
N THR A 59 9.66 1.09 7.98
CA THR A 59 9.66 2.57 8.04
C THR A 59 9.08 3.12 9.35
N VAL A 60 8.07 2.45 9.93
CA VAL A 60 7.54 2.80 11.25
C VAL A 60 8.60 2.57 12.32
N SER A 61 9.28 1.43 12.28
CA SER A 61 10.35 1.10 13.24
C SER A 61 11.51 2.10 13.14
N GLU A 62 11.94 2.44 11.92
CA GLU A 62 12.95 3.46 11.69
C GLU A 62 12.54 4.83 12.24
N TYR A 63 11.28 5.23 12.02
CA TYR A 63 10.77 6.49 12.53
C TYR A 63 10.82 6.55 14.05
N LEU A 64 10.41 5.47 14.72
CA LEU A 64 10.46 5.38 16.18
C LEU A 64 11.89 5.47 16.71
N TRP A 65 12.84 4.75 16.08
CA TRP A 65 14.25 4.85 16.44
C TRP A 65 14.82 6.26 16.24
N ALA A 66 14.46 6.95 15.15
CA ALA A 66 14.87 8.33 14.91
C ALA A 66 14.30 9.32 15.93
N ARG A 67 13.15 9.00 16.55
CA ARG A 67 12.49 9.84 17.57
C ARG A 67 12.92 9.54 19.00
N ASP A 68 13.58 8.41 19.25
CA ASP A 68 13.99 7.96 20.58
C ASP A 68 15.25 8.67 21.14
N VAL A 69 15.78 9.69 20.44
CA VAL A 69 17.04 10.38 20.81
C VAL A 69 17.03 10.99 22.22
N ALA A 70 15.85 11.34 22.75
CA ALA A 70 15.68 11.93 24.08
C ALA A 70 15.16 10.94 25.15
N GLY A 71 15.08 9.64 24.83
CA GLY A 71 14.47 8.63 25.70
C GLY A 71 13.03 8.96 26.16
N PRO A 72 12.13 9.41 25.26
CA PRO A 72 10.73 9.60 25.63
C PRO A 72 10.12 8.29 26.14
N ALA A 73 9.07 8.41 26.97
CA ALA A 73 8.34 7.22 27.41
C ALA A 73 7.83 6.42 26.17
N PRO A 74 7.86 5.08 26.21
CA PRO A 74 7.49 4.24 25.07
C PRO A 74 6.05 4.50 24.60
N THR A 75 5.14 4.79 25.54
CA THR A 75 3.76 5.16 25.24
C THR A 75 3.66 6.45 24.42
N THR A 76 4.58 7.40 24.62
CA THR A 76 4.63 8.64 23.83
C THR A 76 5.07 8.37 22.41
N LEU A 77 6.06 7.51 22.21
CA LEU A 77 6.52 7.09 20.88
C LEU A 77 5.41 6.36 20.11
N GLU A 78 4.75 5.40 20.75
CA GLU A 78 3.60 4.70 20.18
C GLU A 78 2.46 5.67 19.81
N ASN A 79 2.21 6.67 20.65
CA ASN A 79 1.19 7.70 20.39
C ASN A 79 1.50 8.58 19.18
N LEU A 80 2.75 8.61 18.68
CA LEU A 80 3.12 9.34 17.45
C LEU A 80 2.66 8.59 16.20
N VAL A 81 2.86 7.27 16.18
CA VAL A 81 2.56 6.43 15.00
C VAL A 81 1.15 5.86 15.01
N ARG A 82 0.48 5.84 16.16
CA ARG A 82 -0.89 5.33 16.30
C ARG A 82 -1.88 5.88 15.26
N PRO A 83 -1.98 7.19 15.01
CA PRO A 83 -2.94 7.71 14.02
C PRO A 83 -2.66 7.22 12.59
N VAL A 84 -1.38 7.01 12.25
CA VAL A 84 -0.99 6.47 10.93
C VAL A 84 -1.39 4.99 10.85
N MET A 85 -1.07 4.20 11.87
CA MET A 85 -1.43 2.77 11.91
C MET A 85 -2.94 2.55 11.87
N GLU A 86 -3.72 3.35 12.63
CA GLU A 86 -5.18 3.28 12.62
C GLU A 86 -5.75 3.61 11.23
N LEU A 87 -5.24 4.64 10.57
CA LEU A 87 -5.68 5.04 9.23
C LEU A 87 -5.34 3.99 8.17
N CYS A 88 -4.10 3.49 8.18
CA CYS A 88 -3.64 2.43 7.27
C CYS A 88 -4.42 1.13 7.49
N SER A 89 -4.64 0.74 8.74
CA SER A 89 -5.42 -0.46 9.09
C SER A 89 -6.89 -0.34 8.72
N PHE A 90 -7.48 0.87 8.75
CA PHE A 90 -8.89 1.06 8.40
C PHE A 90 -9.15 0.86 6.91
N TYR A 91 -8.22 1.28 6.04
CA TYR A 91 -8.34 1.13 4.60
C TYR A 91 -7.62 -0.09 4.03
N ASP A 92 -6.86 -0.82 4.85
CA ASP A 92 -5.95 -1.90 4.42
C ASP A 92 -4.96 -1.41 3.34
N LEU A 93 -4.39 -0.23 3.57
CA LEU A 93 -3.48 0.46 2.66
C LEU A 93 -2.20 0.87 3.38
N VAL A 94 -1.09 0.91 2.63
CA VAL A 94 0.18 1.49 3.09
C VAL A 94 0.20 3.02 2.95
N PRO A 95 1.07 3.73 3.70
CA PRO A 95 1.03 5.20 3.78
C PRO A 95 1.15 5.91 2.42
N TRP A 96 2.03 5.47 1.52
CA TRP A 96 2.24 6.09 0.21
C TRP A 96 1.16 5.78 -0.84
N ARG A 97 0.15 4.97 -0.49
CA ARG A 97 -1.06 4.76 -1.31
C ARG A 97 -2.23 5.60 -0.82
N LEU A 98 -2.09 6.26 0.34
CA LEU A 98 -3.13 7.13 0.88
C LEU A 98 -3.26 8.39 0.04
N THR A 99 -4.48 8.89 -0.04
CA THR A 99 -4.82 10.14 -0.68
C THR A 99 -5.44 11.07 0.36
N PRO A 100 -5.36 12.40 0.18
CA PRO A 100 -5.98 13.35 1.11
C PRO A 100 -7.46 13.04 1.39
N ARG A 101 -8.19 12.58 0.36
CA ARG A 101 -9.61 12.20 0.46
C ARG A 101 -9.88 11.06 1.45
N TYR A 102 -8.95 10.12 1.60
CA TYR A 102 -9.11 9.02 2.56
C TYR A 102 -8.99 9.52 4.00
N VAL A 103 -8.08 10.47 4.25
CA VAL A 103 -7.91 11.12 5.54
C VAL A 103 -9.18 11.89 5.91
N ASP A 104 -9.68 12.73 5.00
CA ASP A 104 -10.88 13.51 5.24
C ASP A 104 -12.09 12.62 5.53
N ARG A 105 -12.31 11.57 4.72
CA ARG A 105 -13.42 10.63 4.91
C ARG A 105 -13.32 9.88 6.24
N PHE A 106 -12.11 9.50 6.65
CA PHE A 106 -11.87 8.80 7.92
C PHE A 106 -12.28 9.65 9.13
N TYR A 107 -12.01 10.94 9.11
CA TYR A 107 -12.38 11.84 10.20
C TYR A 107 -13.84 12.29 10.16
N VAL A 108 -14.44 12.42 8.97
CA VAL A 108 -15.87 12.69 8.82
C VAL A 108 -16.72 11.53 9.36
N GLY A 109 -16.34 10.28 9.08
CA GLY A 109 -17.07 9.08 9.51
C GLY A 109 -17.03 8.81 11.02
N GLN A 110 -16.00 9.31 11.73
CA GLN A 110 -15.83 9.07 13.17
C GLN A 110 -16.65 10.00 14.08
N GLY A 111 -17.41 10.92 13.49
CA GLY A 111 -18.64 11.51 14.06
C GLY A 111 -18.56 12.35 15.34
N ARG A 112 -17.55 12.24 16.22
CA ARG A 112 -17.56 12.90 17.54
C ARG A 112 -16.19 13.22 18.16
N ARG A 113 -15.09 13.27 17.40
CA ARG A 113 -13.81 13.75 17.97
C ARG A 113 -13.76 15.27 18.04
N ALA A 114 -13.23 15.81 19.14
CA ALA A 114 -12.99 17.24 19.26
C ALA A 114 -12.02 17.70 18.16
N ARG A 115 -12.27 18.88 17.56
CA ARG A 115 -11.44 19.40 16.45
C ARG A 115 -9.96 19.56 16.83
N SER A 116 -9.67 19.84 18.10
CA SER A 116 -8.30 19.90 18.63
C SER A 116 -7.58 18.55 18.59
N THR A 117 -8.30 17.45 18.85
CA THR A 117 -7.78 16.09 18.78
C THR A 117 -7.46 15.70 17.33
N VAL A 118 -8.39 15.97 16.41
CA VAL A 118 -8.18 15.71 14.97
C VAL A 118 -6.96 16.49 14.47
N ARG A 119 -6.83 17.77 14.84
CA ARG A 119 -5.66 18.58 14.44
C ARG A 119 -4.34 18.03 15.00
N SER A 120 -4.33 17.54 16.25
CA SER A 120 -3.15 16.92 16.84
C SER A 120 -2.78 15.62 16.13
N GLU A 121 -3.77 14.81 15.74
CA GLU A 121 -3.56 13.58 14.97
C GLU A 121 -3.02 13.88 13.57
N LEU A 122 -3.57 14.88 12.88
CA LEU A 122 -3.07 15.33 11.57
C LEU A 122 -1.62 15.83 11.64
N THR A 123 -1.22 16.57 12.69
CA THR A 123 0.17 16.99 12.87
C THR A 123 1.12 15.79 13.02
N LYS A 124 0.68 14.73 13.71
CA LYS A 124 1.48 13.50 13.86
C LYS A 124 1.63 12.78 12.52
N ILE A 125 0.55 12.70 11.75
CA ILE A 125 0.57 12.14 10.40
C ILE A 125 1.54 12.95 9.52
N ASP A 126 1.41 14.27 9.46
CA ASP A 126 2.32 15.13 8.68
C ASP A 126 3.78 14.97 9.11
N SER A 127 4.04 14.85 10.41
CA SER A 127 5.39 14.63 10.96
C SER A 127 6.00 13.27 10.59
N TYR A 128 5.16 12.26 10.32
CA TYR A 128 5.58 10.96 9.83
C TYR A 128 5.84 11.00 8.32
N PHE A 129 4.95 11.61 7.55
CA PHE A 129 5.12 11.77 6.11
C PHE A 129 6.34 12.64 5.76
N ALA A 130 6.62 13.70 6.52
CA ALA A 130 7.84 14.49 6.35
C ALA A 130 9.12 13.66 6.54
N PHE A 131 9.11 12.69 7.46
CA PHE A 131 10.22 11.75 7.62
C PHE A 131 10.34 10.80 6.43
N LEU A 132 9.22 10.27 5.94
CA LEU A 132 9.22 9.41 4.76
C LEU A 132 9.72 10.16 3.52
N GLU A 133 9.31 11.41 3.33
CA GLU A 133 9.77 12.28 2.24
C GLU A 133 11.29 12.48 2.29
N GLN A 134 11.82 12.77 3.48
CA GLN A 134 13.25 13.08 3.64
C GLN A 134 14.15 11.84 3.51
N ARG A 135 13.71 10.68 3.97
CA ARG A 135 14.58 9.49 4.12
C ARG A 135 14.21 8.33 3.21
N CYS A 136 12.93 8.14 2.91
CA CYS A 136 12.43 6.92 2.26
C CYS A 136 11.85 7.18 0.86
N ALA A 137 11.64 8.44 0.44
CA ALA A 137 11.00 8.76 -0.83
C ALA A 137 11.70 8.14 -2.05
N GLY A 138 13.03 8.22 -2.10
CA GLY A 138 13.80 7.64 -3.20
C GLY A 138 13.71 6.12 -3.26
N GLU A 139 13.63 5.46 -2.09
CA GLU A 139 13.51 4.01 -2.02
C GLU A 139 12.10 3.53 -2.35
N ILE A 140 11.06 4.24 -1.87
CA ILE A 140 9.66 3.95 -2.17
C ILE A 140 9.38 4.13 -3.66
N ALA A 141 9.91 5.19 -4.26
CA ALA A 141 9.79 5.42 -5.71
C ALA A 141 10.49 4.31 -6.52
N ARG A 142 11.67 3.86 -6.08
CA ARG A 142 12.44 2.80 -6.77
C ARG A 142 11.79 1.42 -6.64
N ARG A 143 11.30 1.05 -5.45
CA ARG A 143 10.74 -0.28 -5.18
C ARG A 143 9.29 -0.42 -5.66
N PHE A 144 8.47 0.58 -5.41
CA PHE A 144 7.01 0.47 -5.57
C PHE A 144 6.42 1.41 -6.63
N GLY A 145 7.25 2.29 -7.21
CA GLY A 145 6.80 3.28 -8.19
C GLY A 145 5.82 4.31 -7.62
N ALA A 146 5.77 4.46 -6.29
CA ALA A 146 4.87 5.37 -5.60
C ALA A 146 5.61 6.65 -5.18
N THR A 147 4.95 7.80 -5.35
CA THR A 147 5.44 9.06 -4.81
C THR A 147 4.93 9.23 -3.39
N VAL A 148 5.83 9.56 -2.47
CA VAL A 148 5.44 9.92 -1.10
C VAL A 148 5.12 11.41 -1.09
N GLU A 149 3.86 11.74 -0.83
CA GLU A 149 3.43 13.11 -0.56
C GLU A 149 2.59 13.11 0.72
N SER A 150 2.79 14.11 1.57
CA SER A 150 1.94 14.29 2.75
C SER A 150 0.47 14.40 2.35
N PRO A 151 -0.41 13.51 2.85
CA PRO A 151 -1.84 13.55 2.55
C PRO A 151 -2.57 14.65 3.35
N VAL A 152 -1.85 15.39 4.21
CA VAL A 152 -2.38 16.51 4.97
C VAL A 152 -2.32 17.76 4.09
N ASP A 153 -3.49 18.24 3.66
CA ASP A 153 -3.61 19.45 2.84
C ASP A 153 -2.99 20.69 3.54
N THR A 154 -2.54 21.64 2.73
CA THR A 154 -1.92 22.91 3.15
C THR A 154 -2.80 23.67 4.15
N PHE A 155 -4.14 23.54 4.04
CA PHE A 155 -5.10 24.14 4.96
C PHE A 155 -5.17 23.46 6.35
N ASN A 156 -4.80 22.18 6.44
CA ASN A 156 -4.77 21.40 7.68
C ASN A 156 -3.39 21.39 8.35
N ARG A 157 -2.33 21.78 7.61
CA ARG A 157 -0.99 21.94 8.17
C ARG A 157 -1.01 23.07 9.21
N PRO A 158 -0.42 22.88 10.40
CA PRO A 158 -0.40 23.93 11.41
C PRO A 158 0.35 25.15 10.89
N VAL A 159 -0.39 26.17 10.45
CA VAL A 159 0.15 27.51 10.18
C VAL A 159 0.82 27.98 11.46
N LEU A 160 2.12 28.28 11.39
CA LEU A 160 2.85 28.93 12.46
C LEU A 160 2.04 30.18 12.86
N ARG A 161 1.57 30.27 14.11
CA ARG A 161 0.88 31.47 14.62
C ARG A 161 1.83 32.65 14.43
N GLY A 162 1.63 33.44 13.39
CA GLY A 162 2.53 34.55 13.07
C GLY A 162 2.09 35.50 11.96
N THR A 163 1.19 35.11 11.05
CA THR A 163 0.72 36.03 10.00
C THR A 163 -0.80 36.02 9.89
N SER A 164 -1.48 36.59 10.88
CA SER A 164 -2.76 37.22 10.60
C SER A 164 -2.46 38.46 9.75
N ALA A 165 -2.55 38.33 8.42
CA ALA A 165 -2.76 39.50 7.58
C ALA A 165 -4.13 40.07 7.95
N CYS A 166 -4.14 40.94 8.96
CA CYS A 166 -5.27 41.78 9.28
C CYS A 166 -5.32 42.86 8.20
N GLU A 167 -5.83 42.51 7.02
CA GLU A 167 -6.27 43.53 6.07
C GLU A 167 -7.68 43.93 6.51
N SER A 168 -7.75 44.78 7.52
CA SER A 168 -8.95 45.57 7.78
C SER A 168 -8.87 46.77 6.85
N PRO A 169 -9.82 46.98 5.92
CA PRO A 169 -9.83 48.17 5.09
C PRO A 169 -10.14 49.36 5.99
N LEU A 170 -9.17 50.27 6.13
CA LEU A 170 -9.36 51.58 6.74
C LEU A 170 -10.38 52.36 5.89
N HIS A 171 -11.66 52.27 6.26
CA HIS A 171 -12.61 53.35 6.00
C HIS A 171 -12.21 54.52 6.90
N SER A 172 -11.35 55.39 6.39
CA SER A 172 -11.17 56.73 6.94
C SER A 172 -11.95 57.70 6.06
N GLU A 173 -13.22 57.90 6.41
CA GLU A 173 -13.93 59.12 6.07
C GLU A 173 -13.29 60.28 6.86
N ARG A 174 -12.77 61.29 6.15
CA ARG A 174 -13.01 62.73 6.31
C ARG A 174 -11.91 63.56 5.67
#